data_AF-A0A7Y4VYA1-F1
#
_entry.id   AF-A0A7Y4VYA1-F1
#
_cell.length_a   1.000
_cell.length_b   1.000
_cell.length_c   1.000
_cell.angle_alpha   90.00
_cell.angle_beta   90.00
_cell.angle_gamma   90.00
#
_symmetry.space_group_name_H-M   'P 1'
#
loop_
_entity.id
_entity.type
_entity.pdbx_description
1 polymer ?
#
loop_
_entity_poly.entity_id
_entity_poly.type
_entity_poly.pdbx_seq_one_letter_code
_entity_poly.pdbx_strand_id
1 'polypeptide(L)'
;MIVRRTIALAALIGCGTIAGPAGPVDAGGISVVAAGADAEWVPIVTQDASLGRALVSAFFGRPVAGSFAVRLFPDGPSWEGYWRSLGAFGAGPVPCWVIGGASRGEVALLAPRTWNSLTCGHNGQDESYRRGVLAHEIVHLRHLRANPANLGVIVPLRWFFEGLAVFGGGQLGSGNRASVRNELAGGPIPSLAGIMNGSEAYSVAGVLVEYLDRRIGRAALAALLTATTSEEVLARIGLTERELLDGFRQSVLAP
;
A
#
# COMPACT_ATOMS: atom_id res chain seq x y z
N MET A 1 26.73 -2.19 37.82
CA MET A 1 25.46 -2.39 38.54
C MET A 1 24.36 -2.50 37.47
N ILE A 2 23.98 -3.73 37.09
CA ILE A 2 23.08 -4.02 35.97
C ILE A 2 21.66 -4.13 36.54
N VAL A 3 20.80 -3.14 36.27
CA VAL A 3 19.40 -3.17 36.69
C VAL A 3 18.60 -3.95 35.65
N ARG A 4 18.34 -5.23 35.92
CA ARG A 4 17.38 -6.04 35.17
C ARG A 4 15.97 -5.57 35.55
N ARG A 5 15.26 -4.90 34.63
CA ARG A 5 13.83 -4.62 34.76
C ARG A 5 13.03 -5.82 34.28
N THR A 6 12.42 -6.52 35.21
CA THR A 6 11.40 -7.54 34.96
C THR A 6 10.09 -6.82 34.61
N ILE A 7 9.63 -6.93 33.36
CA ILE A 7 8.31 -6.45 32.95
C ILE A 7 7.31 -7.55 33.28
N ALA A 8 6.40 -7.27 34.22
CA ALA A 8 5.27 -8.14 34.50
C ALA A 8 4.24 -8.01 33.37
N LEU A 9 3.91 -9.14 32.75
CA LEU A 9 2.90 -9.26 31.72
C LEU A 9 1.51 -9.26 32.39
N ALA A 10 0.85 -8.10 32.42
CA ALA A 10 -0.55 -8.03 32.81
C ALA A 10 -1.42 -8.58 31.67
N ALA A 11 -2.15 -9.66 31.94
CA ALA A 11 -3.12 -10.21 31.00
C ALA A 11 -4.32 -9.25 30.89
N LEU A 12 -4.36 -8.48 29.80
CA LEU A 12 -5.54 -7.74 29.37
C LEU A 12 -6.55 -8.76 28.83
N ILE A 13 -7.66 -8.94 29.55
CA ILE A 13 -8.86 -9.59 29.04
C ILE A 13 -9.47 -8.61 28.02
N GLY A 14 -9.01 -8.69 26.78
CA GLY A 14 -9.55 -7.90 25.68
C GLY A 14 -10.95 -8.38 25.32
N CYS A 15 -11.88 -7.45 25.13
CA CYS A 15 -13.08 -7.68 24.33
C CYS A 15 -12.62 -8.11 22.93
N GLY A 16 -12.43 -9.41 22.75
CA GLY A 16 -12.03 -10.01 21.48
C GLY A 16 -13.16 -9.81 20.49
N THR A 17 -12.92 -9.02 19.46
CA THR A 17 -13.64 -9.16 18.21
C THR A 17 -13.39 -10.60 17.74
N ILE A 18 -14.43 -11.44 17.82
CA ILE A 18 -14.36 -12.80 17.30
C ILE A 18 -14.22 -12.65 15.79
N ALA A 19 -12.99 -12.72 15.30
CA ALA A 19 -12.75 -12.87 13.87
C ALA A 19 -13.54 -14.10 13.42
N GLY A 20 -14.33 -13.94 12.36
CA GLY A 20 -15.01 -15.07 11.74
C GLY A 20 -13.99 -16.15 11.32
N PRO A 21 -14.41 -17.41 11.17
CA PRO A 21 -13.54 -18.45 10.64
C PRO A 21 -13.02 -18.02 9.27
N ALA A 22 -11.77 -18.37 8.97
CA ALA A 22 -11.24 -18.15 7.63
C ALA A 22 -12.11 -18.89 6.61
N GLY A 23 -12.48 -18.22 5.53
CA GLY A 23 -13.11 -18.86 4.39
C GLY A 23 -12.17 -19.90 3.75
N PRO A 24 -12.70 -20.73 2.84
CA PRO A 24 -11.88 -21.67 2.09
C PRO A 24 -10.74 -20.94 1.36
N VAL A 25 -9.57 -21.59 1.30
CA VAL A 25 -8.43 -21.11 0.52
C VAL A 25 -8.70 -21.44 -0.95
N ASP A 26 -8.64 -20.43 -1.83
CA ASP A 26 -8.77 -20.64 -3.27
C ASP A 26 -7.57 -21.40 -3.86
N ALA A 27 -7.67 -21.83 -5.11
CA ALA A 27 -6.59 -22.52 -5.81
C ALA A 27 -5.30 -21.69 -5.93
N GLY A 28 -5.39 -20.37 -5.79
CA GLY A 28 -4.24 -19.47 -5.76
C GLY A 28 -3.57 -19.38 -4.39
N GLY A 29 -4.16 -19.91 -3.31
CA GLY A 29 -3.66 -19.72 -1.95
C GLY A 29 -4.15 -18.42 -1.30
N ILE A 30 -5.26 -17.85 -1.75
CA ILE A 30 -5.90 -16.69 -1.12
C ILE A 30 -7.05 -17.18 -0.25
N SER A 31 -7.12 -16.73 1.00
CA SER A 31 -8.28 -16.93 1.87
C SER A 31 -8.88 -15.60 2.28
N VAL A 32 -10.21 -15.45 2.25
CA VAL A 32 -10.86 -14.25 2.80
C VAL A 32 -11.43 -14.57 4.19
N VAL A 33 -11.10 -13.73 5.16
CA VAL A 33 -11.60 -13.79 6.53
C VAL A 33 -12.59 -12.66 6.72
N ALA A 34 -13.86 -12.99 6.94
CA ALA A 34 -14.95 -12.03 7.12
C ALA A 34 -15.85 -12.46 8.28
N ALA A 35 -16.59 -11.52 8.87
CA ALA A 35 -17.51 -11.78 9.96
C ALA A 35 -18.91 -11.19 9.66
N GLY A 36 -19.95 -11.84 10.17
CA GLY A 36 -21.32 -11.34 10.09
C GLY A 36 -21.77 -11.01 8.66
N ALA A 37 -22.26 -9.79 8.46
CA ALA A 37 -22.76 -9.32 7.17
C ALA A 37 -21.69 -9.30 6.07
N ASP A 38 -20.40 -9.26 6.41
CA ASP A 38 -19.31 -9.22 5.43
C ASP A 38 -19.06 -10.57 4.73
N ALA A 39 -19.74 -11.64 5.17
CA ALA A 39 -19.66 -12.95 4.51
C ALA A 39 -20.13 -12.91 3.05
N GLU A 40 -21.07 -12.01 2.70
CA GLU A 40 -21.54 -11.83 1.32
C GLU A 40 -20.44 -11.30 0.38
N TRP A 41 -19.44 -10.59 0.94
CA TRP A 41 -18.33 -10.02 0.17
C TRP A 41 -17.22 -11.02 -0.12
N VAL A 42 -17.22 -12.19 0.54
CA VAL A 42 -16.16 -13.19 0.40
C VAL A 42 -15.92 -13.59 -1.07
N PRO A 43 -16.93 -13.96 -1.87
CA PRO A 43 -16.70 -14.33 -3.27
C PRO A 43 -16.15 -13.17 -4.11
N ILE A 44 -16.69 -11.95 -3.90
CA ILE A 44 -16.29 -10.74 -4.64
C ILE A 44 -14.85 -10.38 -4.33
N VAL A 45 -14.50 -10.30 -3.05
CA VAL A 45 -13.14 -9.97 -2.59
C VAL A 45 -12.14 -11.06 -2.99
N THR A 46 -12.54 -12.33 -2.97
CA THR A 46 -11.68 -13.43 -3.46
C THR A 46 -11.35 -13.25 -4.94
N GLN A 47 -12.36 -12.95 -5.76
CA GLN A 47 -12.17 -12.70 -7.19
C GLN A 47 -11.27 -11.49 -7.43
N ASP A 48 -11.53 -10.37 -6.75
CA ASP A 48 -10.75 -9.15 -6.94
C ASP A 48 -9.30 -9.30 -6.44
N ALA A 49 -9.08 -10.03 -5.34
CA ALA A 49 -7.73 -10.33 -4.85
C ALA A 49 -6.97 -11.27 -5.81
N SER A 50 -7.66 -12.24 -6.42
CA SER A 50 -7.10 -13.09 -7.47
C SER A 50 -6.68 -12.28 -8.69
N LEU A 51 -7.52 -11.36 -9.16
CA LEU A 51 -7.20 -10.46 -10.28
C LEU A 51 -6.06 -9.49 -9.94
N GLY A 52 -6.09 -8.89 -8.74
CA GLY A 52 -5.01 -8.04 -8.25
C GLY A 52 -3.68 -8.79 -8.17
N ARG A 53 -3.69 -10.04 -7.68
CA ARG A 53 -2.50 -10.91 -7.66
C ARG A 53 -1.98 -11.18 -9.06
N ALA A 54 -2.85 -11.46 -10.03
CA ALA A 54 -2.45 -11.70 -11.40
C ALA A 54 -1.82 -10.44 -12.01
N LEU A 55 -2.42 -9.27 -11.80
CA LEU A 55 -1.91 -7.98 -12.25
C LEU A 55 -0.52 -7.68 -11.66
N VAL A 56 -0.36 -7.82 -10.34
CA VAL A 56 0.93 -7.60 -9.67
C VAL A 56 1.97 -8.63 -10.13
N SER A 57 1.57 -9.87 -10.35
CA SER A 57 2.48 -10.91 -10.86
C SER A 57 2.98 -10.59 -12.27
N ALA A 58 2.08 -10.13 -13.15
CA ALA A 58 2.42 -9.68 -14.50
C ALA A 58 3.34 -8.46 -14.46
N PHE A 59 3.04 -7.48 -13.59
CA PHE A 59 3.88 -6.30 -13.40
C PHE A 59 5.31 -6.68 -13.02
N PHE A 60 5.52 -7.54 -12.03
CA PHE A 60 6.88 -7.95 -11.62
C PHE A 60 7.49 -9.07 -12.48
N GLY A 61 6.77 -9.57 -13.49
CA GLY A 61 7.19 -10.71 -14.31
C GLY A 61 7.40 -12.01 -13.51
N ARG A 62 6.86 -12.10 -12.30
CA ARG A 62 7.02 -13.23 -11.37
C ARG A 62 5.81 -13.36 -10.45
N PRO A 63 5.33 -14.58 -10.13
CA PRO A 63 4.22 -14.78 -9.22
C PRO A 63 4.42 -14.06 -7.87
N VAL A 64 3.34 -13.57 -7.27
CA VAL A 64 3.32 -13.27 -5.83
C VAL A 64 3.49 -14.60 -5.08
N ALA A 65 4.60 -14.77 -4.37
CA ALA A 65 4.98 -16.06 -3.76
C ALA A 65 4.18 -16.34 -2.49
N GLY A 66 3.76 -17.59 -2.28
CA GLY A 66 3.06 -18.05 -1.06
C GLY A 66 1.57 -17.70 -1.01
N SER A 67 0.90 -18.19 0.04
CA SER A 67 -0.49 -17.87 0.36
C SER A 67 -0.60 -16.57 1.16
N PHE A 68 -1.77 -15.95 1.17
CA PHE A 68 -2.07 -14.84 2.08
C PHE A 68 -3.57 -14.76 2.37
N ALA A 69 -3.90 -14.14 3.51
CA ALA A 69 -5.28 -13.84 3.85
C ALA A 69 -5.67 -12.43 3.38
N VAL A 70 -6.94 -12.23 3.01
CA VAL A 70 -7.56 -10.91 2.98
C VAL A 70 -8.53 -10.85 4.17
N ARG A 71 -8.26 -9.97 5.14
CA ARG A 71 -9.10 -9.81 6.33
C ARG A 71 -10.00 -8.59 6.17
N LEU A 72 -11.31 -8.81 6.26
CA LEU A 72 -12.31 -7.75 6.22
C LEU A 72 -12.63 -7.26 7.64
N PHE A 73 -12.53 -5.95 7.82
CA PHE A 73 -12.92 -5.27 9.05
C PHE A 73 -14.31 -4.65 8.87
N PRO A 74 -15.31 -5.04 9.68
CA PRO A 74 -16.70 -4.69 9.44
C PRO A 74 -17.04 -3.21 9.64
N ASP A 75 -16.19 -2.45 10.34
CA ASP A 75 -16.48 -1.09 10.76
C ASP A 75 -15.20 -0.31 11.14
N GLY A 76 -15.37 1.01 11.35
CA GLY A 76 -14.30 1.90 11.78
C GLY A 76 -13.63 1.47 13.10
N PRO A 77 -14.38 1.15 14.18
CA PRO A 77 -13.79 0.74 15.46
C PRO A 77 -12.87 -0.49 15.35
N SER A 78 -13.28 -1.54 14.64
CA SER A 78 -12.44 -2.72 14.43
C SER A 78 -11.23 -2.43 13.56
N TRP A 79 -11.38 -1.57 12.54
CA TRP A 79 -10.29 -1.09 11.69
C TRP A 79 -9.25 -0.26 12.45
N GLU A 80 -9.69 0.67 13.29
CA GLU A 80 -8.79 1.44 14.15
C GLU A 80 -8.10 0.54 15.18
N GLY A 81 -8.81 -0.43 15.74
CA GLY A 81 -8.24 -1.43 16.65
C GLY A 81 -7.08 -2.20 16.00
N TYR A 82 -7.24 -2.61 14.74
CA TYR A 82 -6.18 -3.24 13.95
C TYR A 82 -4.94 -2.34 13.84
N TRP A 83 -5.09 -1.11 13.37
CA TRP A 83 -3.95 -0.20 13.21
C TRP A 83 -3.25 0.15 14.52
N ARG A 84 -4.02 0.36 15.60
CA ARG A 84 -3.46 0.58 16.94
C ARG A 84 -2.67 -0.62 17.43
N SER A 85 -3.11 -1.86 17.14
CA SER A 85 -2.36 -3.07 17.50
C SER A 85 -1.00 -3.17 16.82
N LEU A 86 -0.85 -2.53 15.66
CA LEU A 86 0.41 -2.42 14.92
C LEU A 86 1.27 -1.23 15.38
N GLY A 87 0.80 -0.41 16.32
CA GLY A 87 1.43 0.84 16.72
C GLY A 87 1.43 1.90 15.61
N ALA A 88 0.60 1.73 14.57
CA ALA A 88 0.45 2.70 13.49
C ALA A 88 -0.44 3.87 13.95
N PHE A 89 -0.17 5.07 13.42
CA PHE A 89 -0.93 6.31 13.70
C PHE A 89 -0.98 6.75 15.19
N GLY A 90 -0.24 6.09 16.07
CA GLY A 90 -0.19 6.42 17.51
C GLY A 90 -1.57 6.30 18.17
N ALA A 91 -1.92 7.29 19.00
CA ALA A 91 -3.24 7.38 19.63
C ALA A 91 -4.27 8.15 18.78
N GLY A 92 -3.89 8.63 17.59
CA GLY A 92 -4.76 9.39 16.71
C GLY A 92 -5.76 8.50 15.96
N PRO A 93 -6.83 9.09 15.40
CA PRO A 93 -7.73 8.36 14.51
C PRO A 93 -7.01 7.92 13.24
N VAL A 94 -7.43 6.79 12.68
CA VAL A 94 -6.97 6.36 11.36
C VAL A 94 -7.54 7.33 10.32
N PRO A 95 -6.70 7.92 9.46
CA PRO A 95 -7.20 8.83 8.44
C PRO A 95 -8.21 8.13 7.52
N CYS A 96 -9.30 8.83 7.16
CA CYS A 96 -10.40 8.21 6.41
C CYS A 96 -10.00 7.63 5.04
N TRP A 97 -8.93 8.16 4.44
CA TRP A 97 -8.36 7.65 3.19
C TRP A 97 -7.63 6.30 3.33
N VAL A 98 -7.36 5.84 4.55
CA VAL A 98 -6.74 4.54 4.83
C VAL A 98 -7.84 3.48 4.91
N ILE A 99 -8.10 2.80 3.80
CA ILE A 99 -9.08 1.69 3.71
C ILE A 99 -8.45 0.32 3.49
N GLY A 100 -7.14 0.28 3.27
CA GLY A 100 -6.34 -0.93 3.07
C GLY A 100 -5.02 -0.85 3.82
N GLY A 101 -4.43 -2.00 4.07
CA GLY A 101 -3.07 -2.15 4.58
C GLY A 101 -2.57 -3.57 4.32
N ALA A 102 -1.26 -3.77 4.40
CA ALA A 102 -0.67 -5.08 4.17
C ALA A 102 0.37 -5.44 5.22
N SER A 103 0.54 -6.76 5.40
CA SER A 103 1.63 -7.39 6.13
C SER A 103 2.24 -8.50 5.25
N ARG A 104 3.20 -9.25 5.81
CA ARG A 104 3.84 -10.38 5.10
C ARG A 104 2.89 -11.53 4.80
N GLY A 105 1.76 -11.65 5.51
CA GLY A 105 0.84 -12.78 5.39
C GLY A 105 -0.61 -12.39 5.14
N GLU A 106 -0.93 -11.11 5.20
CA GLU A 106 -2.30 -10.62 5.22
C GLU A 106 -2.41 -9.28 4.50
N VAL A 107 -3.48 -9.11 3.73
CA VAL A 107 -4.02 -7.81 3.32
C VAL A 107 -5.21 -7.52 4.23
N ALA A 108 -5.14 -6.43 4.96
CA ALA A 108 -6.21 -5.94 5.82
C ALA A 108 -7.02 -4.91 5.05
N LEU A 109 -8.34 -5.04 5.05
CA LEU A 109 -9.24 -4.19 4.27
C LEU A 109 -10.43 -3.80 5.13
N LEU A 110 -10.76 -2.50 5.19
CA LEU A 110 -12.06 -2.08 5.67
C LEU A 110 -13.13 -2.65 4.71
N ALA A 111 -14.19 -3.27 5.21
CA ALA A 111 -15.15 -3.96 4.38
C ALA A 111 -15.78 -3.02 3.31
N PRO A 112 -15.83 -3.42 2.02
CA PRO A 112 -16.31 -2.54 0.95
C PRO A 112 -17.69 -1.91 1.19
N ARG A 113 -18.61 -2.61 1.88
CA ARG A 113 -19.93 -2.06 2.22
C ARG A 113 -19.89 -0.78 3.04
N THR A 114 -18.80 -0.49 3.78
CA THR A 114 -18.70 0.71 4.61
C THR A 114 -18.09 1.89 3.86
N TRP A 115 -17.50 1.69 2.68
CA TRP A 115 -16.69 2.71 1.99
C TRP A 115 -17.50 3.96 1.64
N ASN A 116 -18.73 3.78 1.16
CA ASN A 116 -19.61 4.88 0.76
C ASN A 116 -20.09 5.72 1.96
N SER A 117 -19.90 5.24 3.20
CA SER A 117 -20.20 5.98 4.43
C SER A 117 -19.03 6.86 4.90
N LEU A 118 -17.85 6.73 4.30
CA LEU A 118 -16.67 7.51 4.64
C LEU A 118 -16.71 8.88 3.94
N THR A 119 -16.17 9.90 4.58
CA THR A 119 -16.19 11.29 4.08
C THR A 119 -15.21 11.56 2.94
N CYS A 120 -14.31 10.62 2.65
CA CYS A 120 -13.25 10.72 1.63
C CYS A 120 -13.65 10.19 0.24
N GLY A 121 -14.93 9.86 0.01
CA GLY A 121 -15.44 9.55 -1.33
C GLY A 121 -15.06 8.17 -1.87
N HIS A 122 -14.76 7.19 -1.00
CA HIS A 122 -14.56 5.81 -1.41
C HIS A 122 -15.88 5.18 -1.90
N ASN A 123 -15.77 4.28 -2.89
CA ASN A 123 -16.92 3.56 -3.43
C ASN A 123 -16.65 2.05 -3.46
N GLY A 124 -17.21 1.30 -2.52
CA GLY A 124 -17.02 -0.15 -2.42
C GLY A 124 -17.79 -0.94 -3.48
N GLN A 125 -18.77 -0.31 -4.13
CA GLN A 125 -19.54 -0.90 -5.22
C GLN A 125 -18.85 -0.73 -6.59
N ASP A 126 -17.88 0.19 -6.70
CA ASP A 126 -17.08 0.34 -7.91
C ASP A 126 -16.06 -0.80 -8.01
N GLU A 127 -16.31 -1.71 -8.95
CA GLU A 127 -15.48 -2.88 -9.23
C GLU A 127 -14.04 -2.51 -9.60
N SER A 128 -13.86 -1.51 -10.46
CA SER A 128 -12.52 -1.07 -10.88
C SER A 128 -11.77 -0.47 -9.71
N TYR A 129 -12.44 0.34 -8.90
CA TYR A 129 -11.85 0.96 -7.72
C TYR A 129 -11.42 -0.08 -6.68
N ARG A 130 -12.30 -1.03 -6.35
CA ARG A 130 -12.03 -2.09 -5.37
C ARG A 130 -10.89 -3.00 -5.81
N ARG A 131 -10.83 -3.37 -7.09
CA ARG A 131 -9.69 -4.10 -7.67
C ARG A 131 -8.39 -3.33 -7.57
N GLY A 132 -8.42 -2.02 -7.87
CA GLY A 132 -7.25 -1.16 -7.75
C GLY A 132 -6.71 -1.11 -6.32
N VAL A 133 -7.60 -1.00 -5.32
CA VAL A 133 -7.21 -1.02 -3.89
C VAL A 133 -6.57 -2.37 -3.52
N LEU A 134 -7.18 -3.50 -3.90
CA LEU A 134 -6.60 -4.82 -3.59
C LEU A 134 -5.26 -5.05 -4.29
N ALA A 135 -5.12 -4.64 -5.55
CA ALA A 135 -3.85 -4.74 -6.26
C ALA A 135 -2.76 -3.87 -5.60
N HIS A 136 -3.10 -2.66 -5.18
CA HIS A 136 -2.23 -1.76 -4.42
C HIS A 136 -1.69 -2.44 -3.14
N GLU A 137 -2.58 -2.99 -2.30
CA GLU A 137 -2.16 -3.67 -1.07
C GLU A 137 -1.35 -4.95 -1.34
N ILE A 138 -1.61 -5.64 -2.45
CA ILE A 138 -0.81 -6.82 -2.84
C ILE A 138 0.62 -6.41 -3.25
N VAL A 139 0.83 -5.21 -3.82
CA VAL A 139 2.17 -4.67 -4.03
C VAL A 139 2.88 -4.44 -2.69
N HIS A 140 2.19 -3.84 -1.71
CA HIS A 140 2.74 -3.66 -0.35
C HIS A 140 3.09 -5.00 0.29
N LEU A 141 2.21 -5.99 0.24
CA LEU A 141 2.48 -7.35 0.72
C LEU A 141 3.73 -7.94 0.06
N ARG A 142 3.90 -7.77 -1.26
CA ARG A 142 5.10 -8.22 -1.97
C ARG A 142 6.35 -7.49 -1.49
N HIS A 143 6.27 -6.17 -1.30
CA HIS A 143 7.37 -5.35 -0.79
C HIS A 143 7.79 -5.83 0.61
N LEU A 144 6.83 -6.00 1.52
CA LEU A 144 7.08 -6.46 2.89
C LEU A 144 7.62 -7.90 2.95
N ARG A 145 7.29 -8.75 1.98
CA ARG A 145 7.89 -10.08 1.83
C ARG A 145 9.35 -10.02 1.38
N ALA A 146 9.66 -9.12 0.46
CA ALA A 146 11.02 -8.92 -0.03
C ALA A 146 11.91 -8.22 1.01
N ASN A 147 11.34 -7.35 1.84
CA ASN A 147 12.05 -6.60 2.85
C ASN A 147 11.32 -6.61 4.21
N PRO A 148 11.51 -7.68 5.00
CA PRO A 148 10.86 -7.79 6.32
C PRO A 148 11.31 -6.73 7.34
N ALA A 149 12.45 -6.07 7.11
CA ALA A 149 12.93 -4.99 7.96
C ALA A 149 12.23 -3.65 7.65
N ASN A 150 11.61 -3.52 6.47
CA ASN A 150 10.78 -2.38 6.14
C ASN A 150 9.42 -2.56 6.83
N LEU A 151 9.11 -1.67 7.77
CA LEU A 151 7.84 -1.71 8.49
C LEU A 151 6.71 -0.99 7.71
N GLY A 152 6.95 -0.47 6.50
CA GLY A 152 5.95 0.12 5.60
C GLY A 152 5.40 1.49 6.05
N VAL A 153 5.39 1.75 7.36
CA VAL A 153 4.89 2.99 7.97
C VAL A 153 6.01 4.00 8.27
N ILE A 154 7.28 3.66 7.97
CA ILE A 154 8.44 4.47 8.35
C ILE A 154 8.85 5.43 7.21
N VAL A 155 8.97 6.69 7.60
CA VAL A 155 8.90 7.92 6.81
C VAL A 155 9.91 8.10 5.64
N PRO A 156 11.16 7.59 5.64
CA PRO A 156 12.13 8.03 4.63
C PRO A 156 11.93 7.41 3.24
N LEU A 157 11.14 6.34 3.10
CA LEU A 157 10.92 5.65 1.81
C LEU A 157 9.46 5.67 1.34
N ARG A 158 8.60 6.48 1.99
CA ARG A 158 7.15 6.46 1.74
C ARG A 158 6.78 6.78 0.28
N TRP A 159 7.47 7.70 -0.38
CA TRP A 159 7.22 8.02 -1.80
C TRP A 159 7.42 6.80 -2.71
N PHE A 160 8.43 5.97 -2.44
CA PHE A 160 8.70 4.79 -3.25
C PHE A 160 7.74 3.66 -2.90
N PHE A 161 7.48 3.45 -1.61
CA PHE A 161 6.56 2.42 -1.12
C PHE A 161 5.15 2.63 -1.70
N GLU A 162 4.57 3.81 -1.52
CA GLU A 162 3.24 4.16 -2.04
C GLU A 162 3.24 4.33 -3.55
N GLY A 163 4.27 4.98 -4.12
CA GLY A 163 4.36 5.18 -5.56
C GLY A 163 4.44 3.87 -6.34
N LEU A 164 5.16 2.88 -5.81
CA LEU A 164 5.22 1.55 -6.41
C LEU A 164 3.90 0.81 -6.33
N ALA A 165 3.13 0.98 -5.25
CA ALA A 165 1.80 0.38 -5.13
C ALA A 165 0.78 1.04 -6.06
N VAL A 166 0.83 2.37 -6.21
CA VAL A 166 0.01 3.10 -7.18
C VAL A 166 0.34 2.66 -8.62
N PHE A 167 1.62 2.60 -8.98
CA PHE A 167 2.02 2.23 -10.34
C PHE A 167 1.82 0.73 -10.61
N GLY A 168 2.36 -0.12 -9.73
CA GLY A 168 2.33 -1.58 -9.85
C GLY A 168 0.94 -2.19 -9.64
N GLY A 169 0.06 -1.50 -8.92
CA GLY A 169 -1.35 -1.85 -8.76
C GLY A 169 -2.25 -1.35 -9.90
N GLY A 170 -1.68 -0.62 -10.87
CA GLY A 170 -2.43 -0.13 -12.05
C GLY A 170 -3.35 1.05 -11.78
N GLN A 171 -3.11 1.83 -10.71
CA GLN A 171 -3.95 2.98 -10.35
C GLN A 171 -3.58 4.28 -11.09
N LEU A 172 -2.55 4.29 -11.93
CA LEU A 172 -2.17 5.46 -12.73
C LEU A 172 -3.00 5.58 -14.02
N GLY A 173 -4.05 6.40 -13.96
CA GLY A 173 -4.84 6.81 -15.13
C GLY A 173 -4.28 8.04 -15.87
N SER A 174 -4.96 8.44 -16.94
CA SER A 174 -4.67 9.70 -17.66
C SER A 174 -4.91 10.94 -16.77
N GLY A 175 -5.95 10.90 -15.93
CA GLY A 175 -6.27 11.96 -14.97
C GLY A 175 -5.13 12.23 -13.98
N ASN A 176 -4.50 11.18 -13.43
CA ASN A 176 -3.36 11.33 -12.52
C ASN A 176 -2.18 12.03 -13.21
N ARG A 177 -1.84 11.60 -14.44
CA ARG A 177 -0.72 12.18 -15.20
C ARG A 177 -0.96 13.65 -15.56
N ALA A 178 -2.19 14.01 -15.91
CA ALA A 178 -2.57 15.39 -16.13
C ALA A 178 -2.47 16.23 -14.84
N SER A 179 -2.95 15.71 -13.70
CA SER A 179 -2.84 16.40 -12.40
C SER A 179 -1.38 16.62 -12.00
N VAL A 180 -0.53 15.59 -12.12
CA VAL A 180 0.91 15.69 -11.85
C VAL A 180 1.59 16.70 -12.78
N ARG A 181 1.23 16.74 -14.06
CA ARG A 181 1.75 17.76 -14.99
C ARG A 181 1.39 19.17 -14.55
N ASN A 182 0.13 19.39 -14.14
CA ASN A 182 -0.34 20.68 -13.66
C ASN A 182 0.36 21.11 -12.35
N GLU A 183 0.47 20.20 -11.38
CA GLU A 183 1.19 20.41 -10.12
C GLU A 183 2.64 20.82 -10.37
N LEU A 184 3.35 20.09 -11.24
CA LEU A 184 4.74 20.41 -11.58
C LEU A 184 4.85 21.69 -12.39
N ALA A 185 3.91 22.01 -13.29
CA ALA A 185 3.94 23.28 -14.01
C ALA A 185 3.79 24.50 -13.08
N GLY A 186 3.07 24.34 -11.97
CA GLY A 186 2.75 25.42 -11.02
C GLY A 186 3.84 25.78 -10.00
N GLY A 187 4.91 24.99 -9.86
CA GLY A 187 5.92 25.25 -8.83
C GLY A 187 7.13 24.31 -8.83
N PRO A 188 8.06 24.51 -7.89
CA PRO A 188 9.18 23.61 -7.69
C PRO A 188 8.70 22.22 -7.27
N ILE A 189 9.41 21.18 -7.70
CA ILE A 189 9.15 19.83 -7.24
C ILE A 189 9.60 19.67 -5.77
N PRO A 190 8.77 19.10 -4.88
CA PRO A 190 9.20 18.79 -3.52
C PRO A 190 10.38 17.82 -3.49
N SER A 191 11.16 17.84 -2.41
CA SER A 191 12.12 16.77 -2.13
C SER A 191 11.41 15.41 -2.05
N LEU A 192 12.15 14.30 -2.16
CA LEU A 192 11.59 12.95 -2.03
C LEU A 192 10.84 12.76 -0.70
N ALA A 193 11.38 13.32 0.39
CA ALA A 193 10.72 13.34 1.69
C ALA A 193 9.47 14.24 1.71
N GLY A 194 9.43 15.27 0.87
CA GLY A 194 8.33 16.24 0.77
C GLY A 194 7.17 15.79 -0.14
N ILE A 195 7.38 14.85 -1.07
CA ILE A 195 6.35 14.39 -2.02
C ILE A 195 5.06 13.99 -1.31
N MET A 196 5.18 13.29 -0.18
CA MET A 196 4.01 12.74 0.53
C MET A 196 3.20 13.78 1.31
N ASN A 197 3.59 15.05 1.27
CA ASN A 197 2.90 16.15 1.95
C ASN A 197 1.95 16.93 1.03
N GLY A 198 2.01 16.70 -0.29
CA GLY A 198 1.16 17.39 -1.27
C GLY A 198 -0.23 16.77 -1.38
N SER A 199 -1.19 17.54 -1.92
CA SER A 199 -2.55 17.06 -2.21
C SER A 199 -2.57 15.94 -3.25
N GLU A 200 -1.58 15.91 -4.14
CA GLU A 200 -1.41 14.91 -5.20
C GLU A 200 -0.33 13.87 -4.88
N ALA A 201 0.02 13.70 -3.59
CA ALA A 201 1.12 12.86 -3.12
C ALA A 201 1.22 11.49 -3.82
N TYR A 202 0.11 10.73 -3.86
CA TYR A 202 0.06 9.39 -4.46
C TYR A 202 0.22 9.43 -5.99
N SER A 203 -0.42 10.40 -6.65
CA SER A 203 -0.27 10.60 -8.10
C SER A 203 1.19 10.94 -8.45
N VAL A 204 1.80 11.89 -7.74
CA VAL A 204 3.20 12.29 -7.95
C VAL A 204 4.15 11.13 -7.69
N ALA A 205 3.98 10.43 -6.57
CA ALA A 205 4.78 9.26 -6.22
C ALA A 205 4.67 8.15 -7.28
N GLY A 206 3.46 7.85 -7.75
CA GLY A 206 3.23 6.84 -8.77
C GLY A 206 3.87 7.19 -10.11
N VAL A 207 3.69 8.42 -10.61
CA VAL A 207 4.30 8.85 -11.88
C VAL A 207 5.83 8.94 -11.77
N LEU A 208 6.37 9.30 -10.59
CA LEU A 208 7.82 9.24 -10.33
C LEU A 208 8.35 7.81 -10.42
N VAL A 209 7.64 6.83 -9.84
CA VAL A 209 8.04 5.41 -9.95
C VAL A 209 7.86 4.87 -11.36
N GLU A 210 6.83 5.30 -12.10
CA GLU A 210 6.70 5.00 -13.53
C GLU A 210 7.88 5.57 -14.34
N TYR A 211 8.30 6.80 -14.05
CA TYR A 211 9.49 7.39 -14.67
C TYR A 211 10.75 6.57 -14.38
N LEU A 212 10.95 6.16 -13.13
CA LEU A 212 12.04 5.26 -12.76
C LEU A 212 11.98 3.96 -13.55
N ASP A 213 10.83 3.31 -13.63
CA ASP A 213 10.65 2.07 -14.39
C ASP A 213 11.10 2.20 -15.85
N ARG A 214 10.73 3.30 -16.51
CA ARG A 214 11.17 3.59 -17.88
C ARG A 214 12.68 3.85 -17.97
N ARG A 215 13.27 4.47 -16.95
CA ARG A 215 14.69 4.86 -16.92
C ARG A 215 15.63 3.70 -16.62
N ILE A 216 15.30 2.87 -15.62
CA ILE A 216 16.18 1.80 -15.12
C ILE A 216 15.68 0.39 -15.48
N GLY A 217 14.45 0.27 -15.98
CA GLY A 217 13.82 -1.00 -16.33
C GLY A 217 13.20 -1.73 -15.13
N ARG A 218 12.17 -2.55 -15.44
CA ARG A 218 11.37 -3.29 -14.45
C ARG A 218 12.18 -4.19 -13.52
N ALA A 219 13.22 -4.85 -14.05
CA ALA A 219 14.06 -5.73 -13.25
C ALA A 219 14.86 -4.97 -12.18
N ALA A 220 15.43 -3.81 -12.53
CA ALA A 220 16.13 -2.96 -11.59
C ALA A 220 15.16 -2.35 -10.58
N LEU A 221 13.98 -1.89 -11.03
CA LEU A 221 12.93 -1.41 -10.13
C LEU A 221 12.52 -2.47 -9.11
N ALA A 222 12.35 -3.72 -9.53
CA ALA A 222 12.02 -4.83 -8.63
C ALA A 222 13.13 -5.11 -7.61
N ALA A 223 14.41 -4.90 -7.95
CA ALA A 223 15.53 -5.06 -7.02
C ALA A 223 15.52 -4.00 -5.90
N LEU A 224 14.89 -2.84 -6.12
CA LEU A 224 14.73 -1.79 -5.12
C LEU A 224 13.73 -2.13 -4.01
N LEU A 225 12.93 -3.20 -4.14
CA LEU A 225 12.04 -3.68 -3.08
C LEU A 225 12.77 -3.99 -1.76
N THR A 226 14.08 -4.20 -1.81
CA THR A 226 14.93 -4.48 -0.64
C THR A 226 15.63 -3.22 -0.09
N ALA A 227 15.35 -2.03 -0.63
CA ALA A 227 15.80 -0.78 -0.04
C ALA A 227 14.94 -0.40 1.15
N THR A 228 15.54 0.28 2.11
CA THR A 228 14.90 0.75 3.36
C THR A 228 14.88 2.26 3.47
N THR A 229 15.70 2.97 2.68
CA THR A 229 15.74 4.44 2.65
C THR A 229 15.81 4.99 1.22
N SER A 230 15.51 6.28 1.07
CA SER A 230 15.66 6.98 -0.21
C SER A 230 17.11 7.00 -0.68
N GLU A 231 18.06 7.17 0.23
CA GLU A 231 19.49 7.17 -0.07
C GLU A 231 19.95 5.82 -0.64
N GLU A 232 19.45 4.70 -0.10
CA GLU A 232 19.73 3.37 -0.63
C GLU A 232 19.15 3.19 -2.03
N VAL A 233 17.94 3.68 -2.29
CA VAL A 233 17.35 3.65 -3.64
C VAL A 233 18.23 4.44 -4.61
N LEU A 234 18.56 5.67 -4.26
CA LEU A 234 19.37 6.59 -5.05
C LEU A 234 20.78 6.02 -5.33
N ALA A 235 21.43 5.45 -4.32
CA ALA A 235 22.74 4.82 -4.46
C ALA A 235 22.71 3.62 -5.43
N ARG A 236 21.67 2.78 -5.37
CA ARG A 236 21.54 1.60 -6.25
C ARG A 236 21.29 1.96 -7.71
N ILE A 237 20.62 3.09 -7.97
CA ILE A 237 20.36 3.58 -9.33
C ILE A 237 21.43 4.57 -9.82
N GLY A 238 22.41 4.91 -8.98
CA GLY A 238 23.50 5.81 -9.32
C GLY A 238 23.05 7.24 -9.59
N LEU A 239 22.04 7.74 -8.87
CA LEU A 239 21.53 9.10 -9.00
C LEU A 239 21.59 9.83 -7.67
N THR A 240 21.79 11.15 -7.73
CA THR A 240 21.43 12.06 -6.64
C THR A 240 19.93 12.34 -6.66
N GLU A 241 19.39 12.82 -5.54
CA GLU A 241 17.98 13.25 -5.47
C GLU A 241 17.67 14.33 -6.51
N ARG A 242 18.57 15.31 -6.69
CA ARG A 242 18.40 16.38 -7.67
C ARG A 242 18.31 15.83 -9.10
N GLU A 243 19.22 14.95 -9.50
CA GLU A 243 19.22 14.35 -10.84
C GLU A 243 17.96 13.52 -11.11
N LEU A 244 17.44 12.83 -10.09
CA LEU A 244 16.19 12.10 -10.19
C LEU A 244 15.01 13.06 -10.40
N LEU A 245 14.86 14.07 -9.54
CA LEU A 245 13.72 14.99 -9.56
C LEU A 245 13.73 15.89 -10.80
N ASP A 246 14.90 16.37 -11.24
CA ASP A 246 15.03 17.16 -12.46
C ASP A 246 14.68 16.32 -13.70
N GLY A 247 15.21 15.10 -13.80
CA GLY A 247 14.91 14.19 -14.90
C GLY A 247 13.43 13.78 -14.94
N PHE A 248 12.84 13.53 -13.78
CA PHE A 248 11.41 13.25 -13.65
C PHE A 248 10.58 14.44 -14.13
N ARG A 249 10.85 15.64 -13.62
CA ARG A 249 10.15 16.87 -14.01
C ARG A 249 10.23 17.12 -15.52
N GLN A 250 11.42 16.99 -16.10
CA GLN A 250 11.61 17.12 -17.55
C GLN A 250 10.76 16.10 -18.31
N SER A 251 10.70 14.85 -17.87
CA SER A 251 9.90 13.81 -18.53
C SER A 251 8.39 14.07 -18.49
N VAL A 252 7.89 14.75 -17.45
CA VAL A 252 6.46 15.07 -17.31
C VAL A 252 6.10 16.34 -18.07
N LEU A 253 6.98 17.34 -18.09
CA LEU A 253 6.70 18.65 -18.70
C LEU A 253 7.09 18.72 -20.19
N ALA A 254 7.84 17.74 -20.70
CA ALA A 254 8.12 17.66 -22.12
C ALA A 254 6.81 17.66 -22.95
N PRO A 255 6.80 18.36 -24.09
CA PRO A 255 5.65 18.43 -24.99
C PRO A 255 5.31 17.07 -25.62
#